data_AF-A0A9E3TQS5-F1
#
_entry.id   AF-A0A9E3TQS5-F1
#
_cell.length_a   1.000
_cell.length_b   1.000
_cell.length_c   1.000
_cell.angle_alpha   90.00
_cell.angle_beta   90.00
_cell.angle_gamma   90.00
#
_symmetry.space_group_name_H-M   'P 1'
#
loop_
_entity.id
_entity.type
_entity.pdbx_description
1 polymer ?
#
loop_
_entity_poly.entity_id
_entity_poly.type
_entity_poly.pdbx_seq_one_letter_code
_entity_poly.pdbx_strand_id
1 'polypeptide(L)'
;MKCAEFEQHLQRALDEREDVNQNDVLQQHTKECEACAVILGTQAKIFAGLKLLPSPNQERFLGNRVLDRLRVDQRRRQNKRFVLIALATAVAIFIALLPLAGDRVRLRHKGERDVAGLALVTPNSIQLADKSLTEQESEDLRLVMRQLLTRLSDHRFEMLEPVDHLASGIRPLALTFNLAIDTLRRTLPGYSERQSVDPQAFSWKLRDLIG
;
A
#
# COMPACT_ATOMS: atom_id res chain seq x y z
N MET A 1 -8.75 35.93 7.51
CA MET A 1 -8.22 34.57 7.25
C MET A 1 -7.23 34.65 6.10
N LYS A 2 -6.11 33.92 6.14
CA LYS A 2 -5.16 33.83 5.01
C LYS A 2 -5.65 32.79 4.00
N CYS A 3 -5.24 32.89 2.72
CA CYS A 3 -5.68 31.93 1.69
C CYS A 3 -5.33 30.47 2.03
N ALA A 4 -4.17 30.22 2.67
CA ALA A 4 -3.79 28.87 3.10
C ALA A 4 -4.71 28.31 4.19
N GLU A 5 -5.19 29.16 5.11
CA GLU A 5 -6.16 28.76 6.13
C GLU A 5 -7.53 28.50 5.49
N PHE A 6 -7.94 29.30 4.50
CA PHE A 6 -9.16 29.08 3.73
C PHE A 6 -9.19 27.69 3.10
N GLU A 7 -8.11 27.28 2.41
CA GLU A 7 -8.02 25.95 1.81
C GLU A 7 -8.13 24.84 2.84
N GLN A 8 -7.46 24.99 4.00
CA GLN A 8 -7.54 24.01 5.08
C GLN A 8 -8.96 23.90 5.66
N HIS A 9 -9.64 25.03 5.86
CA HIS A 9 -11.01 25.07 6.34
C HIS A 9 -11.99 24.48 5.32
N LEU A 10 -11.81 24.78 4.04
CA LEU A 10 -12.58 24.22 2.94
C LEU A 10 -12.44 22.69 2.90
N GLN A 11 -11.21 22.19 3.02
CA GLN A 11 -10.94 20.76 2.99
C GLN A 11 -11.51 20.04 4.21
N ARG A 12 -11.42 20.64 5.40
CA ARG A 12 -12.08 20.12 6.61
C ARG A 12 -13.60 20.03 6.43
N ALA A 13 -14.23 21.09 5.92
CA ALA A 13 -15.68 21.10 5.67
C ALA A 13 -16.10 19.99 4.69
N LEU A 14 -15.29 19.72 3.65
CA LEU A 14 -15.53 18.61 2.73
C LEU A 14 -15.38 17.23 3.38
N ASP A 15 -14.35 17.04 4.20
CA ASP A 15 -14.10 15.78 4.87
C ASP A 15 -15.23 15.45 5.87
N GLU A 16 -15.73 16.47 6.57
CA GLU A 16 -16.85 16.39 7.51
C GLU A 16 -18.22 16.37 6.80
N ARG A 17 -18.23 16.55 5.46
CA ARG A 17 -19.43 16.61 4.61
C ARG A 17 -20.39 17.74 5.01
N GLU A 18 -19.85 18.83 5.54
CA GLU A 18 -20.61 20.03 5.84
C GLU A 18 -21.00 20.77 4.55
N ASP A 19 -22.12 21.49 4.58
CA ASP A 19 -22.51 22.36 3.47
C ASP A 19 -21.62 23.61 3.48
N VAL A 20 -20.66 23.65 2.55
CA VAL A 20 -19.70 24.75 2.41
C VAL A 20 -20.40 26.11 2.21
N ASN A 21 -21.62 26.13 1.69
CA ASN A 21 -22.40 27.37 1.52
C ASN A 21 -22.93 27.93 2.85
N GLN A 22 -23.03 27.11 3.89
CA GLN A 22 -23.49 27.51 5.22
C GLN A 22 -22.34 27.93 6.15
N ASN A 23 -21.09 27.80 5.70
CA ASN A 23 -19.93 28.17 6.51
C ASN A 23 -19.63 29.68 6.37
N ASP A 24 -20.09 30.47 7.34
CA ASP A 24 -19.93 31.93 7.35
C ASP A 24 -18.47 32.40 7.22
N VAL A 25 -17.52 31.65 7.79
CA VAL A 25 -16.10 32.00 7.76
C VAL A 25 -15.54 31.90 6.34
N LEU A 26 -15.90 30.85 5.60
CA LEU A 26 -15.52 30.68 4.20
C LEU A 26 -16.18 31.76 3.33
N GLN A 27 -17.49 31.98 3.52
CA GLN A 27 -18.24 32.99 2.77
C GLN A 27 -17.67 34.40 2.97
N GLN A 28 -17.36 34.78 4.20
CA GLN A 28 -16.78 36.08 4.51
C GLN A 28 -15.44 36.29 3.78
N HIS A 29 -14.55 35.28 3.77
CA HIS A 29 -13.27 35.41 3.07
C HIS A 29 -13.43 35.51 1.56
N THR A 30 -14.38 34.78 0.96
CA THR A 30 -14.62 34.87 -0.50
C THR A 30 -15.13 36.24 -0.95
N LYS A 31 -15.73 37.04 -0.05
CA LYS A 31 -16.09 38.44 -0.37
C LYS A 31 -14.87 39.35 -0.47
N GLU A 32 -13.79 39.01 0.24
CA GLU A 32 -12.55 39.80 0.30
C GLU A 32 -11.48 39.30 -0.69
N CYS A 33 -11.54 38.04 -1.12
CA CYS A 33 -10.53 37.38 -1.94
C CYS A 33 -11.13 36.71 -3.18
N GLU A 34 -10.98 37.35 -4.34
CA GLU A 34 -11.50 36.87 -5.63
C GLU A 34 -10.97 35.47 -6.00
N ALA A 35 -9.68 35.20 -5.76
CA ALA A 35 -9.09 33.88 -6.04
C ALA A 35 -9.79 32.76 -5.24
N CYS A 36 -10.08 32.98 -3.96
CA CYS A 36 -10.79 32.01 -3.13
C CYS A 36 -12.27 31.88 -3.53
N ALA A 37 -12.90 32.97 -3.99
CA ALA A 37 -14.25 32.93 -4.54
C ALA A 37 -14.34 32.05 -5.80
N VAL A 38 -13.34 32.13 -6.69
CA VAL A 38 -13.27 31.27 -7.89
C VAL A 38 -13.13 29.79 -7.50
N ILE A 39 -12.29 29.47 -6.52
CA ILE A 39 -12.13 28.09 -6.01
C ILE A 39 -13.47 27.57 -5.47
N LEU A 40 -14.12 28.33 -4.60
CA LEU A 40 -15.41 27.95 -4.01
C LEU A 40 -16.51 27.78 -5.07
N GLY A 41 -16.59 28.72 -6.03
CA GLY A 41 -17.55 28.65 -7.13
C GLY A 41 -17.31 27.45 -8.06
N THR A 42 -16.04 27.10 -8.31
CA THR A 42 -15.69 25.92 -9.10
C THR A 42 -16.11 24.64 -8.39
N GLN A 43 -15.84 24.54 -7.10
CA GLN A 43 -16.26 23.41 -6.29
C GLN A 43 -17.78 23.25 -6.27
N ALA A 44 -18.53 24.35 -6.08
CA ALA A 44 -19.99 24.34 -6.13
C ALA A 44 -20.53 23.82 -7.47
N LYS A 45 -19.92 24.24 -8.60
CA LYS A 45 -20.26 23.74 -9.94
C LYS A 45 -19.98 22.24 -10.09
N ILE A 46 -18.84 21.76 -9.58
CA ILE A 46 -18.50 20.32 -9.60
C ILE A 46 -19.56 19.53 -8.82
N PHE A 47 -19.91 19.95 -7.61
CA PHE A 47 -20.95 19.26 -6.83
C PHE A 47 -22.32 19.34 -7.47
N ALA A 48 -22.68 20.47 -8.09
CA ALA A 48 -23.91 20.59 -8.86
C ALA A 48 -23.92 19.59 -10.03
N GLY A 49 -22.83 19.46 -10.77
CA GLY A 49 -22.67 18.47 -11.84
C GLY A 49 -22.76 17.04 -11.33
N LEU A 50 -22.10 16.71 -10.21
CA LEU A 50 -22.17 15.39 -9.58
C LEU A 50 -23.58 15.02 -9.12
N LYS A 51 -24.40 16.00 -8.70
CA LYS A 51 -25.81 15.78 -8.36
C LYS A 51 -26.69 15.46 -9.57
N LEU A 52 -26.30 15.88 -10.76
CA LEU A 52 -27.02 15.55 -12.01
C LEU A 52 -26.71 14.14 -12.51
N LEU A 53 -25.58 13.56 -12.10
CA LEU A 53 -25.27 12.19 -12.47
C LEU A 53 -26.29 11.24 -11.84
N PRO A 54 -26.80 10.25 -12.60
CA PRO A 54 -27.66 9.23 -12.02
C PRO A 54 -26.89 8.56 -10.89
N SER A 55 -27.42 8.65 -9.67
CA SER A 55 -26.83 7.95 -8.54
C SER A 55 -26.84 6.47 -8.91
N PRO A 56 -25.67 5.82 -9.03
CA PRO A 56 -25.64 4.41 -9.37
C PRO A 56 -26.49 3.68 -8.34
N ASN A 57 -27.38 2.81 -8.81
CA ASN A 57 -28.24 2.04 -7.92
C ASN A 57 -27.31 1.27 -6.98
N GLN A 58 -27.19 1.76 -5.74
CA GLN A 58 -26.30 1.16 -4.77
C GLN A 58 -26.90 -0.21 -4.48
N GLU A 59 -26.34 -1.24 -5.10
CA GLU A 59 -26.68 -2.61 -4.73
C GLU A 59 -26.55 -2.67 -3.21
N ARG A 60 -27.64 -3.06 -2.52
CA ARG A 60 -27.77 -3.04 -1.05
C ARG A 60 -26.65 -3.81 -0.33
N PHE A 61 -25.80 -4.52 -1.07
CA PHE A 61 -24.72 -5.38 -0.60
C PHE A 61 -23.31 -4.86 -0.90
N LEU A 62 -23.13 -3.76 -1.65
CA LEU A 62 -21.79 -3.23 -1.93
C LEU A 62 -21.06 -2.80 -0.66
N GLY A 63 -21.77 -2.10 0.24
CA GLY A 63 -21.22 -1.73 1.55
C GLY A 63 -20.78 -2.95 2.36
N ASN A 64 -21.62 -3.99 2.41
CA ASN A 64 -21.29 -5.23 3.11
C ASN A 64 -20.10 -5.95 2.48
N ARG A 65 -20.02 -6.03 1.14
CA ARG A 65 -18.89 -6.66 0.44
C ARG A 65 -17.57 -5.94 0.70
N VAL A 66 -17.57 -4.60 0.69
CA VAL A 66 -16.36 -3.81 0.98
C VAL A 66 -15.95 -3.98 2.44
N LEU A 67 -16.91 -3.90 3.38
CA LEU A 67 -16.65 -4.10 4.80
C LEU A 67 -16.16 -5.52 5.10
N ASP A 68 -16.71 -6.53 4.44
CA ASP A 68 -16.28 -7.92 4.62
C ASP A 68 -14.86 -8.12 4.09
N ARG A 69 -14.50 -7.52 2.94
CA ARG A 69 -13.11 -7.53 2.46
C ARG A 69 -12.17 -6.84 3.44
N LEU A 70 -12.52 -5.66 3.95
CA LEU A 70 -11.72 -4.94 4.93
C LEU A 70 -11.54 -5.75 6.23
N ARG A 71 -12.59 -6.43 6.70
CA ARG A 71 -12.54 -7.33 7.88
C ARG A 71 -11.63 -8.53 7.63
N VAL A 72 -11.68 -9.14 6.45
CA VAL A 72 -10.80 -10.26 6.08
C VAL A 72 -9.33 -9.80 6.08
N ASP A 73 -9.04 -8.65 5.48
CA ASP A 73 -7.68 -8.09 5.47
C ASP A 73 -7.18 -7.71 6.86
N GLN A 74 -8.04 -7.13 7.69
CA GLN A 74 -7.71 -6.82 9.08
C GLN A 74 -7.40 -8.09 9.88
N ARG A 75 -8.24 -9.13 9.77
CA ARG A 75 -8.00 -10.43 10.40
C ARG A 75 -6.71 -11.06 9.90
N ARG A 76 -6.40 -10.99 8.61
CA ARG A 76 -5.15 -11.52 8.05
C ARG A 76 -3.92 -10.81 8.63
N ARG A 77 -3.97 -9.47 8.77
CA ARG A 77 -2.89 -8.70 9.42
C ARG A 77 -2.75 -9.04 10.90
N GLN A 78 -3.86 -9.17 11.61
CA GLN A 78 -3.85 -9.51 13.02
C GLN A 78 -3.30 -10.93 13.25
N ASN A 79 -3.73 -11.91 12.46
CA ASN A 79 -3.23 -13.28 12.52
C ASN A 79 -1.72 -13.35 12.22
N LYS A 80 -1.22 -12.59 11.23
CA LYS A 80 0.23 -12.50 10.98
C LYS A 80 1.01 -12.02 12.20
N ARG A 81 0.50 -11.03 12.94
CA ARG A 81 1.14 -10.56 14.19
C ARG A 81 1.15 -11.65 15.26
N PHE A 82 0.04 -12.36 15.45
CA PHE A 82 -0.01 -13.46 16.41
C PHE A 82 0.92 -14.62 16.03
N VAL A 83 1.03 -14.96 14.75
CA VAL A 83 1.97 -15.98 14.27
C VAL A 83 3.42 -15.56 14.55
N LEU A 84 3.78 -14.30 14.30
CA LEU A 84 5.12 -13.79 14.60
C LEU A 84 5.43 -13.81 16.10
N ILE A 85 4.47 -13.42 16.94
CA ILE A 85 4.61 -13.46 18.41
C ILE A 85 4.78 -14.91 18.87
N ALA A 86 3.93 -15.83 18.41
CA ALA A 86 4.00 -17.24 18.78
C ALA A 86 5.34 -17.88 18.36
N LEU A 87 5.86 -17.53 17.18
CA LEU A 87 7.16 -17.99 16.71
C LEU A 87 8.29 -17.43 17.57
N ALA A 88 8.26 -16.15 17.91
CA ALA A 88 9.24 -15.53 18.80
C ALA A 88 9.24 -16.18 20.19
N THR A 89 8.06 -16.47 20.76
CA THR A 89 7.96 -17.16 22.05
C THR A 89 8.47 -18.60 21.97
N ALA A 90 8.19 -19.33 20.88
CA ALA A 90 8.69 -20.68 20.69
C ALA A 90 10.23 -20.72 20.62
N VAL A 91 10.84 -19.77 19.89
CA VAL A 91 12.30 -19.64 19.80
C VAL A 91 12.91 -19.30 21.16
N ALA A 92 12.30 -18.39 21.93
CA ALA A 92 12.77 -18.05 23.27
C ALA A 92 12.73 -19.26 24.23
N ILE A 93 11.65 -20.05 24.20
CA ILE A 93 11.54 -21.28 24.99
C ILE A 93 12.60 -22.30 24.56
N PHE A 94 12.82 -22.47 23.25
CA PHE A 94 13.83 -23.40 22.74
C PHE A 94 15.24 -23.03 23.23
N ILE A 95 15.60 -21.74 23.17
CA ILE A 95 16.89 -21.23 23.67
C ILE A 95 17.02 -21.46 25.19
N ALA A 96 15.95 -21.25 25.96
CA ALA A 96 15.94 -21.47 27.40
C ALA A 96 16.11 -22.96 27.78
N LEU A 97 15.71 -23.90 26.91
CA LEU A 97 15.82 -25.34 27.14
C LEU A 97 17.18 -25.94 26.73
N LEU A 98 17.97 -25.26 25.88
CA LEU A 98 19.30 -25.72 25.47
C LEU A 98 20.24 -26.10 26.65
N PRO A 99 20.36 -25.31 27.75
CA PRO A 99 21.23 -25.68 28.86
C PRO A 99 20.82 -26.98 29.56
N LEU A 100 19.52 -27.29 29.62
CA LEU A 100 19.00 -28.52 30.24
C LEU A 100 19.34 -29.78 29.44
N ALA A 101 19.58 -29.66 28.13
CA ALA A 101 19.95 -30.78 27.27
C ALA A 101 21.47 -31.06 27.28
N GLY A 102 22.30 -30.06 27.63
CA GLY A 102 23.77 -30.15 27.55
C GLY A 102 24.43 -31.09 28.56
N ASP A 103 23.82 -31.30 29.74
CA ASP A 103 24.43 -32.11 30.80
C ASP A 103 24.46 -33.61 30.49
N ARG A 104 23.65 -34.09 29.54
CA ARG A 104 23.65 -35.52 29.16
C ARG A 104 24.81 -35.91 28.23
N VAL A 105 25.50 -34.96 27.61
CA VAL A 105 26.61 -35.26 26.69
C VAL A 105 27.94 -35.46 27.41
N ARG A 106 28.09 -34.97 28.66
CA ARG A 106 29.36 -35.07 29.41
C ARG A 106 29.65 -36.43 30.06
N LEU A 107 28.72 -37.39 30.02
CA LEU A 107 28.95 -38.73 30.56
C LEU A 107 29.36 -39.78 29.52
N ARG A 108 29.57 -39.40 28.25
CA ARG A 108 29.96 -40.34 27.17
C ARG A 108 31.38 -40.15 26.61
N HIS A 109 32.30 -39.53 27.38
CA HIS A 109 33.72 -39.49 27.05
C HIS A 109 34.60 -39.91 28.24
N LYS A 110 34.55 -41.20 28.58
CA LYS A 110 35.67 -41.91 29.19
C LYS A 110 35.63 -43.37 28.74
N GLY A 111 36.04 -43.58 27.50
CA GLY A 111 35.97 -44.86 26.81
C GLY A 111 36.74 -44.77 25.50
N GLU A 112 38.04 -44.59 25.63
CA GLU A 112 39.02 -44.72 24.56
C GLU A 112 39.17 -46.22 24.22
N ARG A 113 38.80 -46.61 23.00
CA ARG A 113 39.61 -47.45 22.08
C ARG A 113 38.86 -47.81 20.80
N ASP A 114 39.49 -47.42 19.71
CA ASP A 114 39.60 -48.10 18.41
C ASP A 114 38.40 -48.88 17.89
N VAL A 115 37.70 -48.27 16.93
CA VAL A 115 37.47 -48.94 15.64
C VAL A 115 37.28 -47.92 14.53
N ALA A 116 38.17 -48.00 13.56
CA ALA A 116 38.05 -47.36 12.27
C ALA A 116 36.75 -47.81 11.58
N GLY A 117 35.93 -46.84 11.18
CA GLY A 117 34.67 -47.09 10.49
C GLY A 117 34.07 -45.80 9.99
N LEU A 118 34.60 -45.32 8.87
CA LEU A 118 34.03 -44.24 8.07
C LEU A 118 32.55 -44.51 7.74
N ALA A 119 31.65 -43.70 8.29
CA ALA A 119 30.32 -43.51 7.73
C ALA A 119 29.96 -42.02 7.87
N LEU A 120 30.15 -41.27 6.78
CA LEU A 120 29.58 -39.94 6.60
C LEU A 120 28.05 -40.07 6.66
N VAL A 121 27.45 -39.61 7.75
CA VAL A 121 26.01 -39.35 7.82
C VAL A 121 25.81 -37.85 7.72
N THR A 122 25.44 -37.42 6.52
CA THR A 122 25.02 -36.05 6.20
C THR A 122 23.78 -35.67 7.02
N PRO A 123 23.75 -34.50 7.67
CA PRO A 123 22.57 -34.06 8.40
C PRO A 123 21.43 -33.72 7.43
N ASN A 124 20.29 -34.36 7.66
CA ASN A 124 19.01 -34.10 6.99
C ASN A 124 18.70 -32.59 7.01
N SER A 125 18.63 -32.01 5.83
CA SER A 125 18.07 -30.69 5.58
C SER A 125 16.61 -30.67 6.05
N ILE A 126 16.29 -29.75 6.96
CA ILE A 126 14.92 -29.42 7.33
C ILE A 126 14.25 -28.86 6.06
N GLN A 127 13.43 -29.69 5.41
CA GLN A 127 12.48 -29.24 4.40
C GLN A 127 11.43 -28.39 5.10
N LEU A 128 11.66 -27.06 5.14
CA LEU A 128 10.53 -26.14 5.20
C LEU A 128 9.68 -26.46 3.99
N ALA A 129 8.47 -26.95 4.24
CA ALA A 129 7.43 -27.08 3.25
C ALA A 129 7.06 -25.67 2.77
N ASP A 130 7.86 -25.17 1.84
CA ASP A 130 7.43 -24.19 0.86
C ASP A 130 6.25 -24.87 0.16
N LYS A 131 5.04 -24.46 0.52
CA LYS A 131 3.87 -24.67 -0.33
C LYS A 131 4.15 -23.85 -1.58
N SER A 132 4.96 -24.42 -2.47
CA SER A 132 4.99 -24.06 -3.86
C SER A 132 3.53 -24.07 -4.27
N LEU A 133 3.00 -22.86 -4.53
CA LEU A 133 1.84 -22.71 -5.37
C LEU A 133 2.09 -23.64 -6.54
N THR A 134 1.20 -24.62 -6.70
CA THR A 134 1.36 -25.61 -7.75
C THR A 134 1.55 -24.85 -9.06
N GLU A 135 2.48 -25.30 -9.89
CA GLU A 135 2.84 -24.62 -11.15
C GLU A 135 1.58 -24.27 -11.98
N GLN A 136 0.54 -25.09 -11.82
CA GLN A 136 -0.81 -24.94 -12.34
C GLN A 136 -1.61 -23.75 -11.78
N GLU A 137 -1.56 -23.45 -10.47
CA GLU A 137 -2.17 -22.23 -9.89
C GLU A 137 -1.47 -20.96 -10.40
N SER A 138 -0.18 -21.05 -10.74
CA SER A 138 0.56 -19.93 -11.32
C SER A 138 0.14 -19.63 -12.77
N GLU A 139 -0.20 -20.66 -13.54
CA GLU A 139 -0.70 -20.55 -14.91
C GLU A 139 -2.10 -19.96 -14.95
N ASP A 140 -3.01 -20.41 -14.09
CA ASP A 140 -4.38 -19.87 -14.02
C ASP A 140 -4.37 -18.39 -13.60
N LEU A 141 -3.54 -18.03 -12.62
CA LEU A 141 -3.35 -16.63 -12.22
C LEU A 141 -2.81 -15.77 -13.36
N ARG A 142 -1.83 -16.29 -14.13
CA ARG A 142 -1.28 -15.60 -15.31
C ARG A 142 -2.33 -15.39 -16.39
N LEU A 143 -3.22 -16.35 -16.59
CA LEU A 143 -4.27 -16.28 -17.61
C LEU A 143 -5.33 -15.24 -17.23
N VAL A 144 -5.77 -15.21 -15.96
CA VAL A 144 -6.66 -14.17 -15.43
C VAL A 144 -6.01 -12.78 -15.50
N MET A 145 -4.73 -12.67 -15.15
CA MET A 145 -3.98 -11.42 -15.25
C MET A 145 -3.86 -10.93 -16.69
N ARG A 146 -3.55 -11.82 -17.65
CA ARG A 146 -3.55 -11.46 -19.07
C ARG A 146 -4.91 -10.94 -19.49
N GLN A 147 -5.98 -11.66 -19.18
CA GLN A 147 -7.34 -11.30 -19.60
C GLN A 147 -7.80 -9.95 -19.02
N LEU A 148 -7.38 -9.65 -17.78
CA LEU A 148 -7.63 -8.36 -17.15
C LEU A 148 -6.82 -7.24 -17.79
N LEU A 149 -5.55 -7.49 -18.10
CA LEU A 149 -4.70 -6.55 -18.83
C LEU A 149 -5.22 -6.29 -20.25
N THR A 150 -5.72 -7.29 -20.98
CA THR A 150 -6.32 -7.07 -22.31
C THR A 150 -7.59 -6.24 -22.21
N ARG A 151 -8.44 -6.47 -21.20
CA ARG A 151 -9.64 -5.65 -21.00
C ARG A 151 -9.31 -4.20 -20.62
N LEU A 152 -8.27 -3.99 -19.82
CA LEU A 152 -7.79 -2.66 -19.48
C LEU A 152 -7.08 -1.97 -20.65
N SER A 153 -6.39 -2.71 -21.52
CA SER A 153 -5.74 -2.15 -22.71
C SER A 153 -6.72 -1.83 -23.84
N ASP A 154 -7.76 -2.66 -24.01
CA ASP A 154 -8.83 -2.40 -24.99
C ASP A 154 -9.66 -1.19 -24.60
N HIS A 155 -9.77 -0.88 -23.30
CA HIS A 155 -10.29 0.41 -22.82
C HIS A 155 -9.17 1.45 -22.85
N ARG A 156 -8.75 1.83 -24.06
CA ARG A 156 -7.76 2.88 -24.31
C ARG A 156 -8.01 4.09 -23.43
N PHE A 157 -7.06 4.38 -22.55
CA PHE A 157 -6.96 5.58 -21.71
C PHE A 157 -6.74 6.88 -22.50
N GLU A 158 -7.07 6.92 -23.80
CA GLU A 158 -6.95 8.09 -24.68
C GLU A 158 -7.85 9.26 -24.27
N MET A 159 -8.70 9.10 -23.24
CA MET A 159 -9.51 10.17 -22.65
C MET A 159 -9.01 10.71 -21.30
N LEU A 160 -7.82 10.36 -20.82
CA LEU A 160 -7.27 10.95 -19.58
C LEU A 160 -6.46 12.25 -19.80
N GLU A 161 -6.17 12.61 -21.05
CA GLU A 161 -5.44 13.83 -21.39
C GLU A 161 -6.16 15.18 -21.13
N PRO A 162 -7.48 15.28 -20.80
CA PRO A 162 -8.04 16.55 -20.35
C PRO A 162 -8.11 16.70 -18.82
N VAL A 163 -7.70 15.71 -18.02
CA VAL A 163 -7.81 15.81 -16.54
C VAL A 163 -6.78 16.76 -15.97
N ASP A 164 -5.55 16.79 -16.51
CA ASP A 164 -4.51 17.74 -16.06
C ASP A 164 -4.87 19.20 -16.35
N HIS A 165 -5.61 19.47 -17.43
CA HIS A 165 -6.11 20.82 -17.72
C HIS A 165 -7.27 21.24 -16.81
N LEU A 166 -8.15 20.31 -16.42
CA LEU A 166 -9.27 20.56 -15.51
C LEU A 166 -8.86 20.62 -14.03
N ALA A 167 -7.77 19.94 -13.65
CA ALA A 167 -7.32 19.81 -12.25
C ALA A 167 -6.23 20.83 -11.84
N SER A 168 -5.76 21.68 -12.75
CA SER A 168 -4.72 22.68 -12.47
C SER A 168 -5.07 23.67 -11.33
N GLY A 169 -6.36 23.81 -11.00
CA GLY A 169 -6.84 24.63 -9.87
C GLY A 169 -7.11 23.87 -8.55
N ILE A 170 -7.00 22.54 -8.50
CA ILE A 170 -7.33 21.74 -7.30
C ILE A 170 -6.17 20.81 -6.94
N ARG A 171 -5.08 21.40 -6.47
CA ARG A 171 -3.86 20.68 -6.04
C ARG A 171 -4.07 19.49 -5.08
N PRO A 172 -4.98 19.50 -4.09
CA PRO A 172 -5.13 18.35 -3.20
C PRO A 172 -5.82 17.14 -3.87
N LEU A 173 -6.64 17.35 -4.90
CA LEU A 173 -7.29 16.25 -5.63
C LEU A 173 -6.33 15.57 -6.62
N ALA A 174 -5.46 16.34 -7.29
CA ALA A 174 -4.45 15.75 -8.16
C ALA A 174 -3.49 14.83 -7.37
N LEU A 175 -3.10 15.23 -6.15
CA LEU A 175 -2.20 14.43 -5.33
C LEU A 175 -2.88 13.14 -4.82
N THR A 176 -4.13 13.21 -4.34
CA THR A 176 -4.87 12.03 -3.88
C THR A 176 -5.26 11.11 -5.02
N PHE A 177 -5.60 11.65 -6.20
CA PHE A 177 -5.88 10.89 -7.40
C PHE A 177 -4.62 10.19 -7.94
N ASN A 178 -3.49 10.91 -8.02
CA ASN A 178 -2.22 10.32 -8.43
C ASN A 178 -1.77 9.25 -7.42
N LEU A 179 -1.92 9.48 -6.13
CA LEU A 179 -1.59 8.49 -5.10
C LEU A 179 -2.52 7.29 -5.17
N ALA A 180 -3.82 7.47 -5.44
CA ALA A 180 -4.77 6.38 -5.66
C ALA A 180 -4.40 5.57 -6.90
N ILE A 181 -4.10 6.21 -8.04
CA ILE A 181 -3.63 5.54 -9.26
C ILE A 181 -2.32 4.82 -9.02
N ASP A 182 -1.37 5.42 -8.31
CA ASP A 182 -0.07 4.82 -8.03
C ASP A 182 -0.21 3.63 -7.08
N THR A 183 -1.11 3.71 -6.09
CA THR A 183 -1.46 2.58 -5.22
C THR A 183 -2.13 1.47 -6.01
N LEU A 184 -2.99 1.81 -6.97
CA LEU A 184 -3.67 0.85 -7.85
C LEU A 184 -2.66 0.17 -8.79
N ARG A 185 -1.70 0.92 -9.33
CA ARG A 185 -0.58 0.39 -10.11
C ARG A 185 0.33 -0.54 -9.30
N ARG A 186 0.68 -0.18 -8.05
CA ARG A 186 1.52 -1.00 -7.16
C ARG A 186 0.81 -2.25 -6.62
N THR A 187 -0.52 -2.25 -6.56
CA THR A 187 -1.32 -3.40 -6.11
C THR A 187 -1.67 -4.38 -7.23
N LEU A 188 -1.44 -4.01 -8.50
CA LEU A 188 -1.50 -4.93 -9.63
C LEU A 188 -0.20 -5.77 -9.70
N PRO A 189 -0.26 -7.10 -9.49
CA PRO A 189 0.92 -7.94 -9.54
C PRO A 189 1.47 -8.01 -10.97
N GLY A 190 2.74 -7.67 -11.17
CA GLY A 190 3.42 -7.72 -12.48
C GLY A 190 4.17 -6.45 -12.86
N TYR A 191 3.96 -5.34 -12.15
CA TYR A 191 4.76 -4.12 -12.33
C TYR A 191 6.03 -4.19 -11.47
N SER A 192 6.99 -5.05 -11.84
CA SER A 192 8.35 -4.94 -11.28
C SER A 192 9.03 -3.77 -11.97
N GLU A 193 9.21 -2.68 -11.24
CA GLU A 193 9.94 -1.49 -11.66
C GLU A 193 11.38 -1.87 -12.03
N ARG A 194 11.60 -2.12 -13.33
CA ARG A 194 12.92 -2.39 -13.90
C ARG A 194 13.60 -1.05 -14.20
N GLN A 195 13.85 -0.25 -13.16
CA GLN A 195 14.73 0.92 -13.22
C GLN A 195 15.26 1.22 -11.81
N SER A 196 16.33 0.53 -11.43
CA SER A 196 17.24 1.02 -10.39
C SER A 196 17.99 2.22 -10.98
N VAL A 197 17.44 3.42 -10.82
CA VAL A 197 18.27 4.63 -10.86
C VAL A 197 18.81 4.80 -9.44
N ASP A 198 20.11 4.58 -9.29
CA ASP A 198 20.84 4.80 -8.04
C ASP A 198 20.60 6.23 -7.51
N PRO A 199 20.03 6.40 -6.30
CA PRO A 199 19.78 7.72 -5.75
C PRO A 199 21.02 8.42 -5.14
N GLN A 200 22.25 7.99 -5.47
CA GLN A 200 23.47 8.52 -4.82
C GLN A 200 24.59 9.04 -5.75
N ALA A 201 24.39 9.12 -7.07
CA ALA A 201 25.40 9.68 -7.97
C ALA A 201 25.21 11.20 -8.25
N PHE A 202 25.09 12.02 -7.22
CA PHE A 202 25.08 13.49 -7.36
C PHE A 202 25.74 14.21 -6.17
N SER A 203 26.99 13.85 -5.85
CA SER A 203 27.76 14.63 -4.87
C SER A 203 29.26 14.63 -5.16
N TRP A 204 29.74 15.53 -6.03
CA TRP A 204 31.10 16.10 -5.90
C TRP A 204 31.44 17.26 -6.86
N LYS A 205 30.66 17.54 -7.93
CA LYS A 205 31.08 18.51 -8.98
C LYS A 205 30.72 19.99 -8.79
N LEU A 206 30.46 20.45 -7.56
CA LEU A 206 30.06 21.85 -7.28
C LEU A 206 31.02 22.62 -6.36
N ARG A 207 32.29 22.17 -6.26
CA ARG A 207 33.32 22.87 -5.46
C ARG A 207 34.27 23.79 -6.24
N ASP A 208 34.17 23.84 -7.57
CA ASP A 208 35.11 24.61 -8.41
C ASP A 208 34.54 25.92 -8.98
N LEU A 209 33.38 26.40 -8.51
CA LEU A 209 32.70 27.59 -9.09
C LEU A 209 32.48 28.76 -8.12
N ILE A 210 33.13 28.75 -6.95
CA ILE A 210 33.21 29.94 -6.09
C ILE A 210 34.69 30.22 -5.82
N GLY A 211 35.33 30.75 -6.86
CA GLY A 211 36.39 31.75 -6.72
C GLY A 211 35.75 33.13 -6.81
#